data_AF-D5GB95-F1
#
_entry.id   AF-D5GB95-F1
#
_cell.length_a   1.000
_cell.length_b   1.000
_cell.length_c   1.000
_cell.angle_alpha   90.00
_cell.angle_beta   90.00
_cell.angle_gamma   90.00
#
_symmetry.space_group_name_H-M   'P 1'
#
loop_
_entity.id
_entity.type
_entity.pdbx_description
1 polymer ?
#
loop_
_entity_poly.entity_id
_entity_poly.type
_entity_poly.pdbx_seq_one_letter_code
_entity_poly.pdbx_strand_id
1 'polypeptide(L)'
;MAPQGTVLITGANGTLATALVENLLINYPEHPLLLAVRNTSDSDVHTKNLRRLSSCHPSTPVHIEPLDLSSLASVRTFTTTVTSLILSGTIPPLAAIVCNAFSWSLNSGIQFTQDGYESTFQVCHLGHFLLVLRLLASMEGTGRVIIIGSEEHSDEKPSLISPYRPGIPEKVEELVKPAPEDAKTTFNRGFTRYATAKLCQTMFMYDLGRRLSQDPNLSGITVSVLDPGGMPASRCFVQHPTVVKLLMNYIFAPAVHVLKYVTNKFRTPWDASVDVADVAVGDLGKESGYYVCKRKIEGSCASRDDTLQGVLWRKSIEWTRLEKGETVLGSTFA
;
A
#
# COMPACT_ATOMS: atom_id res chain seq x y z
N MET A 1 -5.61 19.04 -13.87
CA MET A 1 -4.60 18.51 -14.81
C MET A 1 -4.08 17.19 -14.27
N ALA A 2 -3.53 16.30 -15.11
CA ALA A 2 -2.81 15.14 -14.60
C ALA A 2 -1.57 15.63 -13.81
N PRO A 3 -1.20 15.00 -12.69
CA PRO A 3 0.02 15.36 -11.98
C PRO A 3 1.21 15.18 -12.92
N GLN A 4 2.28 15.96 -12.75
CA GLN A 4 3.55 15.78 -13.45
C GLN A 4 4.61 15.36 -12.43
N GLY A 5 5.64 14.62 -12.84
CA GLY A 5 6.75 14.25 -11.97
C GLY A 5 6.81 12.76 -11.61
N THR A 6 7.46 12.43 -10.50
CA THR A 6 7.90 11.06 -10.22
C THR A 6 6.82 10.20 -9.56
N VAL A 7 6.68 8.95 -10.00
CA VAL A 7 5.83 7.95 -9.35
C VAL A 7 6.68 7.08 -8.42
N LEU A 8 6.46 7.22 -7.11
CA LEU A 8 7.06 6.38 -6.08
C LEU A 8 6.23 5.12 -5.86
N ILE A 9 6.84 3.93 -5.91
CA ILE A 9 6.17 2.65 -5.66
C ILE A 9 6.89 1.88 -4.54
N THR A 10 6.18 1.59 -3.45
CA THR A 10 6.72 0.73 -2.37
C THR A 10 6.54 -0.75 -2.71
N GLY A 11 7.54 -1.58 -2.37
CA GLY A 11 7.50 -3.01 -2.69
C GLY A 11 7.49 -3.26 -4.19
N ALA A 12 8.26 -2.46 -4.93
CA ALA A 12 8.20 -2.34 -6.39
C ALA A 12 8.52 -3.65 -7.14
N ASN A 13 9.15 -4.61 -6.46
CA ASN A 13 9.49 -5.93 -6.99
C ASN A 13 8.43 -7.02 -6.68
N GLY A 14 7.22 -6.62 -6.26
CA GLY A 14 6.08 -7.50 -6.03
C GLY A 14 5.22 -7.76 -7.27
N THR A 15 4.39 -8.81 -7.25
CA THR A 15 3.65 -9.28 -8.43
C THR A 15 2.78 -8.19 -9.08
N LEU A 16 2.01 -7.42 -8.30
CA LEU A 16 1.23 -6.29 -8.82
C LEU A 16 2.16 -5.17 -9.29
N ALA A 17 3.14 -4.80 -8.45
CA ALA A 17 4.03 -3.68 -8.73
C ALA A 17 4.89 -3.88 -9.97
N THR A 18 5.36 -5.09 -10.28
CA THR A 18 6.13 -5.34 -11.51
C THR A 18 5.29 -5.08 -12.76
N ALA A 19 4.01 -5.46 -12.75
CA ALA A 19 3.08 -5.15 -13.84
C ALA A 19 2.71 -3.66 -13.89
N LEU A 20 2.71 -2.97 -12.75
CA LEU A 20 2.54 -1.51 -12.67
C LEU A 20 3.75 -0.75 -13.22
N VAL A 21 4.95 -1.17 -12.86
CA VAL A 21 6.19 -0.59 -13.39
C VAL A 21 6.23 -0.76 -14.91
N GLU A 22 5.94 -1.96 -15.43
CA GLU A 22 5.88 -2.19 -16.88
C GLU A 22 4.81 -1.32 -17.55
N ASN A 23 3.60 -1.26 -16.98
CA ASN A 23 2.52 -0.42 -17.52
C ASN A 23 2.90 1.07 -17.54
N LEU A 24 3.50 1.60 -16.47
CA LEU A 24 3.94 3.00 -16.42
C LEU A 24 5.06 3.28 -17.42
N LEU A 25 6.04 2.38 -17.56
CA LEU A 25 7.13 2.53 -18.54
C LEU A 25 6.63 2.52 -19.99
N ILE A 26 5.55 1.78 -20.28
CA ILE A 26 4.99 1.67 -21.64
C ILE A 26 4.01 2.82 -21.94
N ASN A 27 3.08 3.08 -21.02
CA ASN A 27 1.92 3.93 -21.30
C ASN A 27 2.02 5.34 -20.70
N TYR A 28 2.99 5.57 -19.79
CA TYR A 28 3.19 6.84 -19.09
C TYR A 28 4.69 7.21 -18.99
N PRO A 29 5.46 7.16 -20.10
CA PRO A 29 6.92 7.35 -20.08
C PRO A 29 7.37 8.77 -19.65
N GLU A 30 6.44 9.73 -19.61
CA GLU A 30 6.67 11.08 -19.08
C GLU A 30 6.88 11.11 -17.55
N HIS A 31 6.57 10.02 -16.85
CA HIS A 31 6.71 9.89 -15.40
C HIS A 31 7.96 9.08 -15.02
N PRO A 32 9.02 9.71 -14.48
CA PRO A 32 10.13 8.97 -13.89
C PRO A 32 9.64 8.08 -12.75
N LEU A 33 10.30 6.94 -12.54
CA LEU A 33 9.91 5.99 -11.50
C LEU A 33 10.93 5.98 -10.37
N LEU A 34 10.43 6.04 -9.13
CA LEU A 34 11.21 5.78 -7.93
C LEU A 34 10.70 4.48 -7.30
N LEU A 35 11.51 3.44 -7.38
CA LEU A 35 11.13 2.07 -7.06
C LEU A 35 11.76 1.65 -5.72
N ALA A 36 10.94 1.62 -4.68
CA ALA A 36 11.40 1.28 -3.34
C ALA A 36 11.29 -0.24 -3.09
N VAL A 37 12.41 -0.88 -2.77
CA VAL A 37 12.50 -2.33 -2.49
C VAL A 37 13.29 -2.59 -1.21
N ARG A 38 13.03 -3.70 -0.52
CA ARG A 38 13.72 -4.00 0.74
C ARG A 38 15.19 -4.33 0.53
N ASN A 39 15.50 -5.08 -0.53
CA ASN A 39 16.85 -5.49 -0.87
C ASN A 39 17.20 -5.02 -2.29
N THR A 40 18.15 -4.09 -2.37
CA THR A 40 18.67 -3.57 -3.64
C THR A 40 19.86 -4.38 -4.17
N SER A 41 20.35 -5.39 -3.45
CA SER A 41 21.49 -6.18 -3.91
C SER A 41 21.20 -6.89 -5.23
N ASP A 42 22.26 -7.18 -5.99
CA ASP A 42 22.15 -8.06 -7.15
C ASP A 42 21.95 -9.53 -6.75
N SER A 43 21.98 -9.90 -5.46
CA SER A 43 21.59 -11.26 -5.06
C SER A 43 20.06 -11.45 -5.04
N ASP A 44 19.27 -10.38 -4.95
CA ASP A 44 17.81 -10.48 -5.00
C ASP A 44 17.30 -10.68 -6.44
N VAL A 45 16.68 -11.83 -6.70
CA VAL A 45 16.19 -12.19 -8.04
C VAL A 45 15.06 -11.28 -8.53
N HIS A 46 14.22 -10.78 -7.62
CA HIS A 46 13.08 -9.94 -7.99
C HIS A 46 13.54 -8.53 -8.34
N THR A 47 14.50 -7.97 -7.60
CA THR A 47 15.14 -6.70 -7.91
C THR A 47 15.96 -6.79 -9.19
N LYS A 48 16.65 -7.91 -9.45
CA LYS A 48 17.31 -8.18 -10.75
C LYS A 48 16.31 -8.12 -11.91
N ASN A 49 15.17 -8.80 -11.78
CA ASN A 49 14.12 -8.76 -12.80
C ASN A 49 13.57 -7.35 -13.01
N LEU A 50 13.40 -6.59 -11.92
CA LEU A 50 12.95 -5.19 -11.97
C LEU A 50 13.94 -4.29 -12.72
N ARG A 51 15.25 -4.46 -12.49
CA ARG A 51 16.31 -3.77 -13.25
C ARG A 51 16.28 -4.14 -14.72
N ARG A 52 16.12 -5.42 -15.04
CA ARG A 52 16.01 -5.89 -16.42
C ARG A 52 14.81 -5.25 -17.13
N LEU A 53 13.63 -5.27 -16.50
CA LEU A 53 12.43 -4.61 -17.02
C LEU A 53 12.66 -3.12 -17.29
N SER A 54 13.30 -2.42 -16.36
CA SER A 54 13.63 -1.00 -16.48
C SER A 54 14.62 -0.76 -17.63
N SER A 55 15.61 -1.63 -17.81
CA SER A 55 16.60 -1.52 -18.88
C SER A 55 16.01 -1.70 -20.29
N CYS A 56 14.85 -2.35 -20.41
CA CYS A 56 14.12 -2.46 -21.67
C CYS A 56 13.43 -1.14 -22.08
N HIS A 57 13.37 -0.15 -21.19
CA HIS A 57 12.68 1.13 -21.39
C HIS A 57 13.60 2.32 -21.03
N PRO A 58 14.74 2.49 -21.73
CA PRO A 58 15.77 3.48 -21.37
C PRO A 58 15.32 4.94 -21.52
N SER A 59 14.18 5.20 -22.14
CA SER A 59 13.61 6.55 -22.31
C SER A 59 13.02 7.12 -21.02
N THR A 60 12.68 6.28 -20.05
CA THR A 60 12.07 6.70 -18.78
C THR A 60 13.08 6.53 -17.65
N PRO A 61 13.46 7.59 -16.91
CA PRO A 61 14.39 7.46 -15.80
C PRO A 61 13.81 6.60 -14.67
N VAL A 62 14.61 5.66 -14.15
CA VAL A 62 14.24 4.78 -13.05
C VAL A 62 15.31 4.81 -11.96
N HIS A 63 14.89 5.12 -10.75
CA HIS A 63 15.71 5.09 -9.53
C HIS A 63 15.24 3.95 -8.63
N ILE A 64 16.16 3.15 -8.10
CA ILE A 64 15.84 2.05 -7.18
C ILE A 64 16.52 2.36 -5.84
N GLU A 65 15.72 2.45 -4.77
CA GLU A 65 16.19 2.82 -3.44
C GLU A 65 15.77 1.79 -2.38
N PRO A 66 16.59 1.55 -1.34
CA PRO A 66 16.27 0.60 -0.28
C PRO A 66 15.23 1.17 0.69
N LEU A 67 14.18 0.40 0.95
CA LEU A 67 13.14 0.72 1.93
C LEU A 67 12.67 -0.54 2.67
N ASP A 68 12.86 -0.56 3.98
CA ASP A 68 12.26 -1.54 4.86
C ASP A 68 11.18 -0.93 5.75
N LEU A 69 9.91 -1.15 5.39
CA LEU A 69 8.76 -0.69 6.16
C LEU A 69 8.62 -1.35 7.54
N SER A 70 9.36 -2.44 7.80
CA SER A 70 9.44 -3.05 9.14
C SER A 70 10.46 -2.34 10.06
N SER A 71 11.03 -1.22 9.61
CA SER A 71 11.95 -0.37 10.35
C SER A 71 11.56 1.10 10.18
N LEU A 72 11.05 1.74 11.24
CA LEU A 72 10.71 3.17 11.20
C LEU A 72 11.95 4.06 10.95
N ALA A 73 13.13 3.60 11.37
CA ALA A 73 14.39 4.26 11.03
C ALA A 73 14.70 4.18 9.52
N SER A 74 14.47 3.01 8.89
CA SER A 74 14.63 2.86 7.44
C SER A 74 13.66 3.77 6.68
N VAL A 75 12.42 3.91 7.14
CA VAL A 75 11.45 4.85 6.54
C VAL A 75 11.95 6.29 6.60
N ARG A 76 12.48 6.74 7.75
CA ARG A 76 13.05 8.09 7.88
C ARG A 76 14.24 8.30 6.94
N THR A 77 15.19 7.37 6.92
CA THR A 77 16.34 7.43 6.00
C THR A 77 15.88 7.51 4.55
N PHE A 78 14.95 6.64 4.14
CA PHE A 78 14.41 6.62 2.80
C PHE A 78 13.78 7.97 2.42
N THR A 79 12.87 8.50 3.25
CA THR A 79 12.20 9.78 2.96
C THR A 79 13.16 10.98 2.90
N THR A 80 14.22 10.98 3.72
CA THR A 80 15.30 11.97 3.63
C THR A 80 16.08 11.85 2.31
N THR A 81 16.40 10.62 1.87
CA THR A 81 17.01 10.38 0.55
C THR A 81 16.12 10.88 -0.58
N VAL A 82 14.82 10.56 -0.57
CA VAL A 82 13.87 11.03 -1.59
C VAL A 82 13.82 12.56 -1.65
N THR A 83 13.71 13.21 -0.49
CA THR A 83 13.73 14.68 -0.40
C THR A 83 15.02 15.23 -0.99
N SER A 84 16.16 14.61 -0.70
CA SER A 84 17.46 15.04 -1.20
C SER A 84 17.58 14.90 -2.72
N LEU A 85 17.08 13.80 -3.30
CA LEU A 85 17.04 13.58 -4.75
C LEU A 85 16.17 14.63 -5.48
N ILE A 86 15.08 15.08 -4.84
CA ILE A 86 14.21 16.13 -5.39
C ILE A 86 14.91 17.49 -5.31
N LEU A 87 15.48 17.82 -4.14
CA LEU A 87 16.17 19.11 -3.93
C LEU A 87 17.42 19.26 -4.81
N SER A 88 18.11 18.17 -5.14
CA SER A 88 19.24 18.18 -6.08
C SER A 88 18.83 18.23 -7.55
N GLY A 89 17.53 18.12 -7.86
CA GLY A 89 17.02 18.02 -9.22
C GLY A 89 17.31 16.68 -9.91
N THR A 90 17.68 15.64 -9.14
CA THR A 90 17.92 14.29 -9.68
C THR A 90 16.61 13.63 -10.12
N ILE A 91 15.53 13.87 -9.38
CA ILE A 91 14.17 13.51 -9.78
C ILE A 91 13.24 14.71 -9.62
N PRO A 92 12.18 14.86 -10.43
CA PRO A 92 11.10 15.81 -10.18
C PRO A 92 10.39 15.53 -8.85
N PRO A 93 9.58 16.48 -8.33
CA PRO A 93 8.68 16.22 -7.22
C PRO A 93 7.72 15.06 -7.51
N LEU A 94 7.15 14.49 -6.45
CA LEU A 94 6.34 13.27 -6.55
C LEU A 94 4.96 13.59 -7.13
N ALA A 95 4.68 13.03 -8.31
CA ALA A 95 3.35 12.98 -8.90
C ALA A 95 2.44 12.03 -8.12
N ALA A 96 3.00 10.89 -7.68
CA ALA A 96 2.24 9.90 -6.94
C ALA A 96 3.09 9.08 -5.96
N ILE A 97 2.47 8.66 -4.86
CA ILE A 97 3.00 7.70 -3.90
C ILE A 97 2.07 6.48 -3.89
N VAL A 98 2.54 5.36 -4.43
CA VAL A 98 1.83 4.07 -4.45
C VAL A 98 2.32 3.20 -3.29
N CYS A 99 1.54 3.20 -2.21
CA CYS A 99 1.71 2.34 -1.04
C CYS A 99 1.23 0.91 -1.35
N ASN A 100 2.04 0.17 -2.11
CA ASN A 100 1.75 -1.19 -2.56
C ASN A 100 2.30 -2.28 -1.62
N ALA A 101 3.44 -2.03 -0.98
CA ALA A 101 4.08 -3.04 -0.15
C ALA A 101 3.14 -3.56 0.96
N PHE A 102 3.11 -4.86 1.15
CA PHE A 102 2.43 -5.45 2.30
C PHE A 102 3.19 -6.68 2.76
N SER A 103 2.90 -7.09 3.99
CA SER A 103 3.33 -8.35 4.54
C SER A 103 2.13 -9.00 5.23
N TRP A 104 2.17 -10.31 5.39
CA TRP A 104 1.32 -11.04 6.31
C TRP A 104 2.11 -12.22 6.89
N SER A 105 1.74 -12.63 8.10
CA SER A 105 2.29 -13.80 8.76
C SER A 105 1.16 -14.78 9.04
N LEU A 106 0.97 -15.74 8.14
CA LEU A 106 -0.15 -16.68 8.20
C LEU A 106 0.22 -17.97 8.96
N ASN A 107 1.47 -18.42 8.90
CA ASN A 107 1.87 -19.71 9.51
C ASN A 107 2.86 -19.57 10.66
N SER A 108 3.45 -18.39 10.85
CA SER A 108 4.47 -18.12 11.86
C SER A 108 3.91 -17.55 13.16
N GLY A 109 2.59 -17.42 13.28
CA GLY A 109 1.97 -16.75 14.43
C GLY A 109 2.20 -15.24 14.42
N ILE A 110 2.10 -14.63 15.60
CA ILE A 110 2.43 -13.22 15.81
C ILE A 110 3.94 -13.04 15.67
N GLN A 111 4.33 -12.10 14.81
CA GLN A 111 5.72 -11.73 14.56
C GLN A 111 5.89 -10.25 14.89
N PHE A 112 7.02 -9.89 15.51
CA PHE A 112 7.34 -8.50 15.87
C PHE A 112 8.49 -7.98 15.02
N THR A 113 8.40 -6.70 14.66
CA THR A 113 9.51 -5.96 14.06
C THR A 113 10.56 -5.59 15.10
N GLN A 114 11.69 -5.04 14.63
CA GLN A 114 12.71 -4.46 15.52
C GLN A 114 12.19 -3.24 16.32
N ASP A 115 11.14 -2.58 15.84
CA ASP A 115 10.50 -1.48 16.57
C ASP A 115 9.54 -1.97 17.66
N GLY A 116 9.33 -3.30 17.77
CA GLY A 116 8.52 -3.93 18.80
C GLY A 116 7.02 -3.94 18.50
N TYR A 117 6.61 -3.77 17.24
CA TYR A 117 5.22 -3.81 16.79
C TYR A 117 4.94 -5.05 15.95
N GLU A 118 3.68 -5.48 15.93
CA GLU A 118 3.23 -6.58 15.09
C GLU A 118 3.57 -6.29 13.61
N SER A 119 4.28 -7.24 13.00
CA SER A 119 4.93 -7.08 11.70
C SER A 119 3.99 -6.74 10.55
N THR A 120 2.80 -7.34 10.50
CA THR A 120 1.81 -7.12 9.45
C THR A 120 1.26 -5.71 9.55
N PHE A 121 0.86 -5.31 10.76
CA PHE A 121 0.33 -3.99 11.05
C PHE A 121 1.36 -2.90 10.80
N GLN A 122 2.61 -3.08 11.24
CA GLN A 122 3.65 -2.09 10.98
C GLN A 122 3.93 -1.93 9.48
N VAL A 123 4.16 -3.02 8.75
CA VAL A 123 4.51 -2.94 7.32
C VAL A 123 3.36 -2.36 6.50
N CYS A 124 2.12 -2.79 6.76
CA CYS A 124 0.97 -2.32 6.01
C CYS A 124 0.60 -0.89 6.39
N HIS A 125 0.52 -0.57 7.68
CA HIS A 125 -0.04 0.68 8.18
C HIS A 125 1.03 1.67 8.65
N LEU A 126 1.76 1.37 9.73
CA LEU A 126 2.63 2.37 10.39
C LEU A 126 3.77 2.87 9.50
N GLY A 127 4.42 1.98 8.74
CA GLY A 127 5.48 2.34 7.82
C GLY A 127 5.00 3.27 6.71
N HIS A 128 3.81 3.00 6.15
CA HIS A 128 3.21 3.86 5.13
C HIS A 128 2.65 5.16 5.70
N PHE A 129 2.06 5.13 6.89
CA PHE A 129 1.61 6.32 7.61
C PHE A 129 2.76 7.32 7.77
N LEU A 130 3.89 6.85 8.31
CA LEU A 130 5.10 7.68 8.48
C LEU A 130 5.67 8.13 7.13
N LEU A 131 5.75 7.23 6.15
CA LEU A 131 6.30 7.54 4.82
C LEU A 131 5.50 8.64 4.11
N VAL A 132 4.17 8.52 4.09
CA VAL A 132 3.29 9.47 3.40
C VAL A 132 3.40 10.84 4.06
N LEU A 133 3.25 10.93 5.39
CA LEU A 133 3.29 12.22 6.09
C LEU A 133 4.62 12.94 5.92
N ARG A 134 5.74 12.20 5.89
CA ARG A 134 7.08 12.77 5.67
C ARG A 134 7.31 13.26 4.24
N LEU A 135 6.59 12.70 3.26
CA LEU A 135 6.77 13.03 1.84
C LEU A 135 5.74 14.02 1.29
N LEU A 136 4.75 14.47 2.07
CA LEU A 136 3.75 15.44 1.62
C LEU A 136 4.39 16.72 1.03
N ALA A 137 5.47 17.21 1.65
CA ALA A 137 6.22 18.38 1.16
C ALA A 137 6.99 18.14 -0.15
N SER A 138 7.22 16.87 -0.48
CA SER A 138 7.94 16.42 -1.68
C SER A 138 6.99 16.12 -2.84
N MET A 139 5.67 16.25 -2.64
CA MET A 139 4.67 16.03 -3.68
C MET A 139 4.40 17.30 -4.47
N GLU A 140 4.03 17.13 -5.74
CA GLU A 140 3.42 18.21 -6.52
C GLU A 140 2.07 18.62 -5.92
N GLY A 141 1.64 19.87 -6.18
CA GLY A 141 0.40 20.41 -5.62
C GLY A 141 -0.89 19.66 -6.02
N THR A 142 -0.84 18.83 -7.07
CA THR A 142 -1.95 17.93 -7.49
C THR A 142 -1.57 16.44 -7.41
N GLY A 143 -0.55 16.14 -6.59
CA GLY A 143 -0.05 14.78 -6.43
C GLY A 143 -1.06 13.84 -5.80
N ARG A 144 -0.77 12.54 -5.85
CA ARG A 144 -1.73 11.50 -5.44
C ARG A 144 -1.11 10.47 -4.50
N VAL A 145 -1.80 10.15 -3.43
CA VAL A 145 -1.46 9.03 -2.54
C VAL A 145 -2.42 7.88 -2.82
N ILE A 146 -1.87 6.72 -3.14
CA ILE A 146 -2.63 5.52 -3.51
C ILE A 146 -2.22 4.40 -2.59
N ILE A 147 -3.16 3.88 -1.82
CA ILE A 147 -2.94 2.76 -0.92
C ILE A 147 -3.59 1.52 -1.51
N ILE A 148 -2.81 0.46 -1.72
CA ILE A 148 -3.37 -0.81 -2.20
C ILE A 148 -4.14 -1.46 -1.06
N GLY A 149 -5.46 -1.44 -1.16
CA GLY A 149 -6.41 -1.94 -0.16
C GLY A 149 -6.77 -3.40 -0.35
N SER A 150 -7.85 -3.81 0.32
CA SER A 150 -8.50 -5.10 0.12
C SER A 150 -9.98 -5.03 0.55
N GLU A 151 -10.90 -5.68 -0.15
CA GLU A 151 -12.30 -5.85 0.25
C GLU A 151 -12.39 -6.64 1.57
N GLU A 152 -11.36 -7.43 1.89
CA GLU A 152 -11.21 -8.13 3.18
C GLU A 152 -11.15 -7.17 4.38
N HIS A 153 -11.01 -5.86 4.17
CA HIS A 153 -11.11 -4.86 5.24
C HIS A 153 -12.52 -4.78 5.86
N SER A 154 -13.55 -5.26 5.15
CA SER A 154 -14.95 -5.10 5.56
C SER A 154 -15.30 -6.00 6.76
N ASP A 155 -15.93 -5.40 7.75
CA ASP A 155 -16.43 -6.04 8.97
C ASP A 155 -17.86 -6.58 8.82
N GLU A 156 -18.53 -6.32 7.69
CA GLU A 156 -19.93 -6.68 7.47
C GLU A 156 -20.15 -8.19 7.34
N LYS A 157 -19.21 -8.88 6.68
CA LYS A 157 -19.27 -10.33 6.43
C LYS A 157 -17.91 -10.97 6.72
N PRO A 158 -17.87 -12.16 7.35
CA PRO A 158 -16.63 -12.89 7.51
C PRO A 158 -16.05 -13.27 6.14
N SER A 159 -14.72 -13.29 6.08
CA SER A 159 -13.99 -13.75 4.90
C SER A 159 -14.30 -15.21 4.60
N LEU A 160 -14.18 -15.61 3.33
CA LEU A 160 -14.21 -17.03 2.95
C LEU A 160 -13.02 -17.81 3.56
N ILE A 161 -11.97 -17.11 3.98
CA ILE A 161 -10.69 -17.67 4.43
C ILE A 161 -10.55 -17.61 5.97
N SER A 162 -11.32 -16.76 6.64
CA SER A 162 -11.27 -16.60 8.10
C SER A 162 -12.67 -16.39 8.69
N PRO A 163 -13.05 -17.15 9.74
CA PRO A 163 -14.30 -16.90 10.45
C PRO A 163 -14.26 -15.63 11.30
N TYR A 164 -13.09 -15.04 11.52
CA TYR A 164 -12.93 -13.83 12.33
C TYR A 164 -12.99 -12.58 11.45
N ARG A 165 -13.79 -11.60 11.88
CA ARG A 165 -13.96 -10.32 11.19
C ARG A 165 -12.82 -9.36 11.54
N PRO A 166 -12.38 -8.51 10.59
CA PRO A 166 -11.51 -7.39 10.92
C PRO A 166 -12.23 -6.39 11.82
N GLY A 167 -11.48 -5.57 12.53
CA GLY A 167 -12.02 -4.53 13.40
C GLY A 167 -10.95 -3.87 14.24
N ILE A 168 -11.27 -2.68 14.76
CA ILE A 168 -10.45 -2.01 15.77
C ILE A 168 -10.74 -2.69 17.12
N PRO A 169 -9.73 -3.27 17.80
CA PRO A 169 -9.94 -3.90 19.10
C PRO A 169 -10.30 -2.84 20.15
N GLU A 170 -11.06 -3.25 21.18
CA GLU A 170 -11.41 -2.37 22.31
C GLU A 170 -10.16 -1.74 22.95
N LYS A 171 -9.11 -2.56 23.10
CA LYS A 171 -7.77 -2.10 23.46
C LYS A 171 -6.97 -1.89 22.18
N VAL A 172 -6.91 -0.65 21.73
CA VAL A 172 -6.25 -0.26 20.47
C VAL A 172 -4.78 -0.70 20.40
N GLU A 173 -4.11 -0.82 21.55
CA GLU A 173 -2.76 -1.36 21.68
C GLU A 173 -2.61 -2.79 21.13
N GLU A 174 -3.69 -3.58 21.06
CA GLU A 174 -3.67 -4.92 20.47
C GLU A 174 -3.42 -4.92 18.95
N LEU A 175 -3.58 -3.76 18.28
CA LEU A 175 -3.16 -3.61 16.87
C LEU A 175 -1.65 -3.78 16.71
N VAL A 176 -0.87 -3.25 17.66
CA VAL A 176 0.61 -3.30 17.63
C VAL A 176 1.18 -4.40 18.53
N LYS A 177 0.43 -4.84 19.53
CA LYS A 177 0.82 -5.87 20.51
C LYS A 177 -0.35 -6.81 20.77
N PRO A 178 -0.72 -7.65 19.79
CA PRO A 178 -1.85 -8.57 19.94
C PRO A 178 -1.61 -9.57 21.07
N ALA A 179 -2.70 -9.99 21.71
CA ALA A 179 -2.67 -11.07 22.69
C ALA A 179 -2.21 -12.39 22.06
N PRO A 180 -1.56 -13.28 22.83
CA PRO A 180 -1.18 -14.61 22.37
C PRO A 180 -2.37 -15.39 21.77
N GLU A 181 -2.10 -16.16 20.72
CA GLU A 181 -3.13 -16.90 19.97
C GLU A 181 -2.92 -18.41 20.04
N ASP A 182 -4.01 -19.17 19.93
CA ASP A 182 -3.96 -20.63 19.81
C ASP A 182 -3.36 -21.02 18.45
N ALA A 183 -2.38 -21.94 18.49
CA ALA A 183 -1.71 -22.49 17.31
C ALA A 183 -2.69 -23.03 16.24
N LYS A 184 -3.86 -23.54 16.64
CA LYS A 184 -4.91 -24.03 15.75
C LYS A 184 -5.58 -22.91 14.94
N THR A 185 -5.50 -21.67 15.42
CA THR A 185 -6.15 -20.50 14.82
C THR A 185 -5.17 -19.56 14.12
N THR A 186 -3.86 -19.84 14.18
CA THR A 186 -2.77 -19.01 13.64
C THR A 186 -3.03 -18.52 12.23
N PHE A 187 -3.45 -19.40 11.32
CA PHE A 187 -3.72 -19.05 9.93
C PHE A 187 -4.85 -18.02 9.80
N ASN A 188 -6.00 -18.31 10.41
CA ASN A 188 -7.17 -17.46 10.33
C ASN A 188 -6.93 -16.12 11.04
N ARG A 189 -6.27 -16.13 12.21
CA ARG A 189 -5.92 -14.93 12.96
C ARG A 189 -4.87 -14.08 12.25
N GLY A 190 -3.87 -14.70 11.62
CA GLY A 190 -2.90 -14.02 10.77
C GLY A 190 -3.56 -13.32 9.58
N PHE A 191 -4.52 -13.99 8.94
CA PHE A 191 -5.33 -13.38 7.90
C PHE A 191 -6.18 -12.21 8.43
N THR A 192 -6.80 -12.37 9.61
CA THR A 192 -7.59 -11.30 10.23
C THR A 192 -6.73 -10.11 10.65
N ARG A 193 -5.49 -10.29 11.10
CA ARG A 193 -4.54 -9.17 11.32
C ARG A 193 -4.27 -8.39 10.04
N TYR A 194 -4.06 -9.10 8.93
CA TYR A 194 -3.91 -8.45 7.63
C TYR A 194 -5.18 -7.67 7.24
N ALA A 195 -6.35 -8.29 7.36
CA ALA A 195 -7.64 -7.65 7.09
C ALA A 195 -7.86 -6.38 7.94
N THR A 196 -7.56 -6.45 9.25
CA THR A 196 -7.59 -5.30 10.16
C THR A 196 -6.58 -4.22 9.77
N ALA A 197 -5.38 -4.59 9.30
CA ALA A 197 -4.42 -3.60 8.79
C ALA A 197 -4.94 -2.90 7.52
N LYS A 198 -5.66 -3.61 6.65
CA LYS A 198 -6.33 -3.03 5.47
C LYS A 198 -7.50 -2.11 5.85
N LEU A 199 -8.22 -2.43 6.92
CA LEU A 199 -9.20 -1.53 7.52
C LEU A 199 -8.55 -0.23 8.01
N CYS A 200 -7.44 -0.34 8.74
CA CYS A 200 -6.70 0.81 9.24
C CYS A 200 -6.15 1.70 8.11
N GLN A 201 -5.68 1.11 7.01
CA GLN A 201 -5.30 1.84 5.80
C GLN A 201 -6.47 2.61 5.18
N THR A 202 -7.67 2.02 5.18
CA THR A 202 -8.89 2.66 4.65
C THR A 202 -9.33 3.82 5.56
N MET A 203 -9.27 3.62 6.88
CA MET A 203 -9.49 4.68 7.87
C MET A 203 -8.49 5.83 7.73
N PHE A 204 -7.21 5.51 7.49
CA PHE A 204 -6.16 6.50 7.24
C PHE A 204 -6.44 7.32 5.97
N MET A 205 -6.92 6.70 4.89
CA MET A 205 -7.28 7.42 3.68
C MET A 205 -8.40 8.43 3.90
N TYR A 206 -9.45 8.05 4.64
CA TYR A 206 -10.52 8.99 4.99
C TYR A 206 -10.01 10.14 5.86
N ASP A 207 -9.26 9.85 6.94
CA ASP A 207 -8.79 10.89 7.85
C ASP A 207 -7.75 11.82 7.21
N LEU A 208 -6.77 11.26 6.48
CA LEU A 208 -5.79 12.05 5.73
C LEU A 208 -6.49 12.91 4.68
N GLY A 209 -7.44 12.36 3.93
CA GLY A 209 -8.20 13.10 2.92
C GLY A 209 -8.94 14.30 3.51
N ARG A 210 -9.60 14.15 4.66
CA ARG A 210 -10.23 15.28 5.37
C ARG A 210 -9.24 16.32 5.86
N ARG A 211 -8.06 15.89 6.35
CA ARG A 211 -7.03 16.81 6.85
C ARG A 211 -6.38 17.61 5.72
N LEU A 212 -6.09 16.97 4.58
CA LEU A 212 -5.52 17.64 3.41
C LEU A 212 -6.50 18.64 2.80
N SER A 213 -7.79 18.31 2.71
CA SER A 213 -8.79 19.23 2.14
C SER A 213 -8.99 20.51 2.96
N GLN A 214 -8.61 20.49 4.24
CA GLN A 214 -8.64 21.65 5.14
C GLN A 214 -7.33 22.46 5.12
N ASP A 215 -6.25 21.94 4.54
CA ASP A 215 -4.96 22.63 4.43
C ASP A 215 -4.85 23.32 3.06
N PRO A 216 -4.82 24.67 2.99
CA PRO A 216 -4.81 25.40 1.72
C PRO A 216 -3.64 25.08 0.79
N ASN A 217 -2.51 24.59 1.33
CA ASN A 217 -1.33 24.27 0.53
C ASN A 217 -1.33 22.81 0.06
N LEU A 218 -2.13 21.94 0.68
CA LEU A 218 -2.15 20.51 0.41
C LEU A 218 -3.51 20.03 -0.14
N SER A 219 -4.51 20.90 -0.22
CA SER A 219 -5.88 20.56 -0.64
C SER A 219 -6.00 20.04 -2.07
N GLY A 220 -4.97 20.22 -2.90
CA GLY A 220 -4.91 19.65 -4.25
C GLY A 220 -4.43 18.19 -4.29
N ILE A 221 -3.86 17.67 -3.20
CA ILE A 221 -3.41 16.27 -3.11
C ILE A 221 -4.61 15.36 -2.86
N THR A 222 -4.76 14.32 -3.68
CA THR A 222 -5.79 13.30 -3.49
C THR A 222 -5.25 12.07 -2.75
N VAL A 223 -6.11 11.40 -2.00
CA VAL A 223 -5.79 10.18 -1.26
C VAL A 223 -6.84 9.14 -1.56
N SER A 224 -6.41 8.00 -2.09
CA SER A 224 -7.30 6.93 -2.50
C SER A 224 -6.80 5.58 -2.01
N VAL A 225 -7.74 4.71 -1.69
CA VAL A 225 -7.47 3.28 -1.47
C VAL A 225 -8.05 2.53 -2.64
N LEU A 226 -7.28 1.62 -3.23
CA LEU A 226 -7.73 0.80 -4.35
C LEU A 226 -7.58 -0.68 -4.02
N ASP A 227 -8.68 -1.42 -4.05
CA ASP A 227 -8.67 -2.87 -4.17
C ASP A 227 -8.48 -3.26 -5.65
N PRO A 228 -7.38 -3.96 -5.99
CA PRO A 228 -7.05 -4.34 -7.38
C PRO A 228 -7.77 -5.60 -7.89
N GLY A 229 -8.56 -6.26 -7.05
CA GLY A 229 -9.11 -7.59 -7.26
C GLY A 229 -8.14 -8.72 -6.86
N GLY A 230 -8.66 -9.93 -6.80
CA GLY A 230 -7.88 -11.13 -6.52
C GLY A 230 -6.96 -11.49 -7.68
N MET A 231 -5.67 -11.72 -7.40
CA MET A 231 -4.68 -12.12 -8.39
C MET A 231 -4.18 -13.54 -8.08
N PRO A 232 -4.78 -14.61 -8.66
CA PRO A 232 -4.39 -15.99 -8.35
C PRO A 232 -2.91 -16.31 -8.57
N ALA A 233 -2.29 -15.67 -9.56
CA ALA A 233 -0.85 -15.82 -9.87
C ALA A 233 0.07 -15.04 -8.91
N SER A 234 -0.45 -14.43 -7.86
CA SER A 234 0.33 -13.62 -6.92
C SER A 234 1.21 -14.47 -6.02
N ARG A 235 2.43 -13.97 -5.77
CA ARG A 235 3.35 -14.57 -4.79
C ARG A 235 2.82 -14.51 -3.35
N CYS A 236 1.73 -13.78 -3.09
CA CYS A 236 1.15 -13.71 -1.75
C CYS A 236 0.70 -15.09 -1.24
N PHE A 237 0.35 -16.01 -2.13
CA PHE A 237 -0.08 -17.37 -1.78
C PHE A 237 1.03 -18.29 -1.27
N VAL A 238 2.31 -17.88 -1.25
CA VAL A 238 3.42 -18.76 -0.78
C VAL A 238 3.16 -19.33 0.63
N GLN A 239 2.56 -18.55 1.52
CA GLN A 239 2.23 -18.96 2.89
C GLN A 239 0.88 -19.71 3.00
N HIS A 240 0.13 -19.89 1.92
CA HIS A 240 -1.14 -20.63 1.97
C HIS A 240 -0.92 -22.15 1.97
N PRO A 241 -1.91 -22.95 2.44
CA PRO A 241 -1.86 -24.40 2.35
C PRO A 241 -1.55 -24.89 0.94
N THR A 242 -0.83 -26.00 0.81
CA THR A 242 -0.39 -26.53 -0.50
C THR A 242 -1.55 -26.77 -1.46
N VAL A 243 -2.69 -27.27 -0.96
CA VAL A 243 -3.90 -27.43 -1.78
C VAL A 243 -4.35 -26.10 -2.40
N VAL A 244 -4.36 -25.00 -1.62
CA VAL A 244 -4.73 -23.67 -2.12
C VAL A 244 -3.73 -23.18 -3.15
N LYS A 245 -2.42 -23.37 -2.91
CA LYS A 245 -1.38 -23.01 -3.89
C LYS A 245 -1.55 -23.73 -5.22
N LEU A 246 -1.85 -25.03 -5.18
CA LEU A 246 -2.10 -25.82 -6.39
C LEU A 246 -3.35 -25.34 -7.13
N LEU A 247 -4.46 -25.10 -6.41
CA LEU A 247 -5.68 -24.55 -6.99
C LEU A 247 -5.44 -23.20 -7.65
N MET A 248 -4.74 -22.28 -6.97
CA MET A 248 -4.45 -20.96 -7.51
C MET A 248 -3.58 -21.03 -8.77
N ASN A 249 -2.51 -21.82 -8.75
CA ASN A 249 -1.55 -21.88 -9.87
C ASN A 249 -2.06 -22.66 -11.08
N TYR A 250 -2.77 -23.77 -10.88
CA TYR A 250 -3.12 -24.68 -11.97
C TYR A 250 -4.57 -24.59 -12.44
N ILE A 251 -5.46 -23.95 -11.67
CA ILE A 251 -6.87 -23.79 -12.03
C ILE A 251 -7.21 -22.32 -12.21
N PHE A 252 -7.10 -21.51 -11.15
CA PHE A 252 -7.59 -20.13 -11.20
C PHE A 252 -6.72 -19.20 -12.04
N ALA A 253 -5.39 -19.32 -11.98
CA ALA A 253 -4.49 -18.48 -12.77
C ALA A 253 -4.67 -18.69 -14.29
N PRO A 254 -4.71 -19.91 -14.85
CA PRO A 254 -5.04 -20.10 -16.26
C PRO A 254 -6.46 -19.69 -16.61
N ALA A 255 -7.43 -19.99 -15.72
CA ALA A 255 -8.84 -19.67 -15.96
C ALA A 255 -9.12 -18.16 -15.98
N VAL A 256 -8.27 -17.32 -15.38
CA VAL A 256 -8.48 -15.86 -15.31
C VAL A 256 -8.67 -15.21 -16.68
N HIS A 257 -8.01 -15.76 -17.72
CA HIS A 257 -8.12 -15.26 -19.09
C HIS A 257 -9.50 -15.46 -19.71
N VAL A 258 -10.28 -16.41 -19.18
CA VAL A 258 -11.68 -16.67 -19.57
C VAL A 258 -12.65 -16.09 -18.54
N LEU A 259 -12.36 -16.26 -17.24
CA LEU A 259 -13.20 -15.77 -16.15
C LEU A 259 -13.37 -14.24 -16.17
N LYS A 260 -12.42 -13.49 -16.73
CA LYS A 260 -12.54 -12.03 -16.91
C LYS A 260 -13.78 -11.59 -17.68
N TYR A 261 -14.39 -12.46 -18.51
CA TYR A 261 -15.63 -12.15 -19.22
C TYR A 261 -16.90 -12.34 -18.36
N VAL A 262 -16.77 -12.97 -17.19
CA VAL A 262 -17.88 -13.34 -16.31
C VAL A 262 -17.78 -12.65 -14.95
N THR A 263 -16.57 -12.39 -14.47
CA THR A 263 -16.32 -11.76 -13.17
C THR A 263 -15.05 -10.91 -13.19
N ASN A 264 -15.10 -9.78 -12.47
CA ASN A 264 -13.93 -8.93 -12.23
C ASN A 264 -13.24 -9.24 -10.88
N LYS A 265 -13.69 -10.28 -10.16
CA LYS A 265 -13.12 -10.64 -8.86
C LYS A 265 -11.72 -11.26 -8.97
N PHE A 266 -11.44 -11.97 -10.06
CA PHE A 266 -10.12 -12.52 -10.34
C PHE A 266 -9.55 -11.87 -11.58
N ARG A 267 -8.32 -11.37 -11.49
CA ARG A 267 -7.70 -10.55 -12.52
C ARG A 267 -6.24 -10.89 -12.70
N THR A 268 -5.71 -10.57 -13.88
CA THR A 268 -4.26 -10.62 -14.07
C THR A 268 -3.59 -9.44 -13.35
N PRO A 269 -2.30 -9.55 -12.99
CA PRO A 269 -1.55 -8.41 -12.47
C PRO A 269 -1.55 -7.20 -13.42
N TRP A 270 -1.61 -7.44 -14.74
CA TRP A 270 -1.72 -6.38 -15.74
C TRP A 270 -3.06 -5.64 -15.66
N ASP A 271 -4.18 -6.37 -15.59
CA ASP A 271 -5.50 -5.73 -15.47
C ASP A 271 -5.58 -4.86 -14.20
N ALA A 272 -5.02 -5.35 -13.10
CA ALA A 272 -4.93 -4.59 -11.85
C ALA A 272 -4.00 -3.38 -11.98
N SER A 273 -2.89 -3.50 -12.72
CA SER A 273 -1.93 -2.42 -12.88
C SER A 273 -2.46 -1.25 -13.72
N VAL A 274 -3.36 -1.53 -14.68
CA VAL A 274 -4.08 -0.50 -15.43
C VAL A 274 -4.89 0.39 -14.50
N ASP A 275 -5.63 -0.22 -13.57
CA ASP A 275 -6.46 0.54 -12.63
C ASP A 275 -5.59 1.34 -11.64
N VAL A 276 -4.50 0.75 -11.13
CA VAL A 276 -3.58 1.48 -10.23
C VAL A 276 -2.92 2.65 -10.95
N ALA A 277 -2.50 2.50 -12.21
CA ALA A 277 -1.92 3.59 -12.99
C ALA A 277 -2.94 4.70 -13.26
N ASP A 278 -4.20 4.35 -13.54
CA ASP A 278 -5.27 5.34 -13.76
C ASP A 278 -5.58 6.15 -12.48
N VAL A 279 -5.56 5.51 -11.31
CA VAL A 279 -5.61 6.25 -10.02
C VAL A 279 -4.34 7.07 -9.81
N ALA A 280 -3.15 6.54 -10.10
CA ALA A 280 -1.89 7.21 -9.82
C ALA A 280 -1.65 8.46 -10.68
N VAL A 281 -1.92 8.38 -11.99
CA VAL A 281 -1.60 9.44 -12.95
C VAL A 281 -2.72 9.75 -13.94
N GLY A 282 -3.70 8.86 -14.10
CA GLY A 282 -4.85 9.01 -15.02
C GLY A 282 -6.02 9.83 -14.49
N ASP A 283 -7.23 9.55 -14.96
CA ASP A 283 -8.42 10.34 -14.62
C ASP A 283 -9.09 9.89 -13.33
N LEU A 284 -9.01 8.60 -13.01
CA LEU A 284 -9.73 8.01 -11.88
C LEU A 284 -9.31 8.58 -10.52
N GLY A 285 -8.03 8.98 -10.39
CA GLY A 285 -7.48 9.54 -9.16
C GLY A 285 -7.63 11.05 -8.97
N LYS A 286 -8.38 11.74 -9.84
CA LYS A 286 -8.72 13.16 -9.67
C LYS A 286 -9.59 13.42 -8.43
N GLU A 287 -10.23 12.38 -7.91
CA GLU A 287 -10.99 12.45 -6.68
C GLU A 287 -10.44 11.46 -5.66
N SER A 288 -10.40 11.86 -4.40
CA SER A 288 -10.14 10.93 -3.28
C SER A 288 -11.29 9.92 -3.15
N GLY A 289 -10.97 8.70 -2.72
CA GLY A 289 -12.00 7.70 -2.44
C GLY A 289 -11.51 6.27 -2.27
N TYR A 290 -12.45 5.39 -1.95
CA TYR A 290 -12.23 3.95 -1.95
C TYR A 290 -12.69 3.37 -3.29
N TYR A 291 -11.80 2.65 -3.97
CA TYR A 291 -12.03 2.09 -5.29
C TYR A 291 -11.94 0.58 -5.24
N VAL A 292 -12.90 -0.10 -5.83
CA VAL A 292 -12.80 -1.53 -6.16
C VAL A 292 -12.69 -1.63 -7.67
N CYS A 293 -11.48 -2.00 -8.13
CA CYS A 293 -11.11 -1.85 -9.54
C CYS A 293 -11.35 -0.39 -9.99
N LYS A 294 -12.07 -0.19 -11.09
CA LYS A 294 -12.40 1.15 -11.61
C LYS A 294 -13.61 1.84 -10.95
N ARG A 295 -14.26 1.20 -9.98
CA ARG A 295 -15.49 1.74 -9.38
C ARG A 295 -15.20 2.36 -8.03
N LYS A 296 -15.51 3.66 -7.90
CA LYS A 296 -15.56 4.33 -6.61
C LYS A 296 -16.78 3.81 -5.83
N ILE A 297 -16.55 3.31 -4.63
CA ILE A 297 -17.59 2.84 -3.71
C ILE A 297 -17.30 3.38 -2.31
N GLU A 298 -18.24 3.20 -1.38
CA GLU A 298 -17.98 3.50 0.03
C GLU A 298 -17.24 2.34 0.69
N GLY A 299 -16.27 2.66 1.57
CA GLY A 299 -15.68 1.67 2.46
C GLY A 299 -16.68 1.18 3.51
N SER A 300 -16.30 0.15 4.27
CA SER A 300 -17.17 -0.42 5.32
C SER A 300 -17.58 0.63 6.36
N CYS A 301 -18.69 0.38 7.08
CA CYS A 301 -19.15 1.26 8.15
C CYS A 301 -18.04 1.55 9.18
N ALA A 302 -17.30 0.55 9.64
CA ALA A 302 -16.18 0.74 10.56
C ALA A 302 -15.07 1.63 9.97
N SER A 303 -14.80 1.50 8.66
CA SER A 303 -13.79 2.33 8.00
C SER A 303 -14.15 3.81 7.95
N ARG A 304 -15.45 4.14 8.05
CA ARG A 304 -16.01 5.49 7.99
C ARG A 304 -16.32 6.11 9.36
N ASP A 305 -16.02 5.41 10.45
CA ASP A 305 -16.19 5.94 11.80
C ASP A 305 -15.12 6.99 12.12
N ASP A 306 -15.50 8.26 12.11
CA ASP A 306 -14.62 9.41 12.37
C ASP A 306 -13.96 9.36 13.76
N THR A 307 -14.64 8.79 14.76
CA THR A 307 -14.12 8.68 16.12
C THR A 307 -12.98 7.67 16.15
N LEU A 308 -13.19 6.48 15.59
CA LEU A 308 -12.16 5.45 15.50
C LEU A 308 -11.00 5.89 14.60
N GLN A 309 -11.26 6.63 13.52
CA GLN A 309 -10.23 7.22 12.66
C GLN A 309 -9.34 8.18 13.45
N GLY A 310 -9.93 9.08 14.25
CA GLY A 310 -9.16 10.00 15.10
C GLY A 310 -8.33 9.28 16.17
N VAL A 311 -8.86 8.21 16.76
CA VAL A 311 -8.12 7.36 17.71
C VAL A 311 -6.92 6.69 17.02
N LEU A 312 -7.16 6.05 15.87
CA LEU A 312 -6.11 5.40 15.09
C LEU A 312 -5.02 6.40 14.66
N TRP A 313 -5.40 7.61 14.24
CA TRP A 313 -4.46 8.66 13.85
C TRP A 313 -3.52 9.04 15.01
N ARG A 314 -4.07 9.40 16.18
CA ARG A 314 -3.28 9.76 17.36
C ARG A 314 -2.36 8.63 17.80
N LYS A 315 -2.86 7.39 17.80
CA LYS A 315 -2.06 6.21 18.12
C LYS A 315 -0.98 5.94 17.08
N SER A 316 -1.25 6.17 15.80
CA SER A 316 -0.24 6.04 14.75
C SER A 316 0.88 7.06 14.91
N ILE A 317 0.58 8.30 15.33
CA ILE A 317 1.60 9.30 15.70
C ILE A 317 2.45 8.80 16.87
N GLU A 318 1.81 8.33 17.95
CA GLU A 318 2.49 7.80 19.14
C GLU A 318 3.43 6.64 18.77
N TRP A 319 2.93 5.65 18.02
CA TRP A 319 3.69 4.45 17.67
C TRP A 319 4.80 4.73 16.68
N THR A 320 4.58 5.61 15.69
CA THR A 320 5.63 6.02 14.74
C THR A 320 6.63 7.01 15.33
N ARG A 321 6.32 7.56 16.52
CA ARG A 321 7.05 8.65 17.18
C ARG A 321 7.24 9.82 16.23
N LEU A 322 6.20 10.16 15.47
CA LEU A 322 6.25 11.24 14.51
C LEU A 322 6.37 12.58 15.24
N GLU A 323 7.35 13.41 14.87
CA GLU A 323 7.58 14.73 15.47
C GLU A 323 7.06 15.88 14.59
N LYS A 324 6.81 17.05 15.18
CA LYS A 324 6.22 18.22 14.49
C LYS A 324 6.99 18.68 13.25
N GLY A 325 8.32 18.53 13.23
CA GLY A 325 9.15 18.91 12.09
C GLY A 325 9.24 17.85 10.99
N GLU A 326 8.61 16.68 11.17
CA GLU A 326 8.68 15.58 10.22
C GLU A 326 7.58 15.63 9.16
N THR A 327 6.58 16.50 9.28
CA THR A 327 5.52 16.66 8.28
C THR A 327 5.09 18.11 8.14
N VAL A 328 4.63 18.48 6.94
CA VAL A 328 4.09 19.82 6.65
C VAL A 328 2.60 19.94 6.96
N LEU A 329 1.91 18.83 7.22
CA LEU A 329 0.47 18.85 7.51
C LEU A 329 0.22 19.39 8.92
N GLY A 330 -0.20 20.66 9.02
CA GLY A 330 -0.31 21.37 10.31
C GLY A 330 -1.33 20.76 11.27
N SER A 331 -2.39 20.13 10.75
CA SER A 331 -3.42 19.48 11.56
C SER A 331 -2.98 18.14 12.17
N THR A 332 -1.78 17.63 11.85
CA THR A 332 -1.33 16.30 12.29
C THR A 332 -1.41 16.12 13.81
N PHE A 333 -1.02 17.14 14.57
CA PHE A 333 -0.96 17.10 16.04
C PHE A 333 -2.12 17.85 16.72
N ALA A 334 -3.14 18.23 15.95
CA ALA A 334 -4.30 18.97 16.43
C ALA A 334 -5.31 18.08 17.17
#